data_AF-A0A1C2GSG8-F1
#
_entry.id   AF-A0A1C2GSG8-F1
#
_cell.length_a   1.000
_cell.length_b   1.000
_cell.length_c   1.000
_cell.angle_alpha   90.00
_cell.angle_beta   90.00
_cell.angle_gamma   90.00
#
_symmetry.space_group_name_H-M   'P 1'
#
loop_
_entity.id
_entity.type
_entity.pdbx_description
1 polymer ?
#
loop_
_entity_poly.entity_id
_entity_poly.type
_entity_poly.pdbx_seq_one_letter_code
_entity_poly.pdbx_strand_id
1 'polypeptide(L)'
;MNSYSPGEDGFIWTNFHLSPKGKILATLGCYWACPTVIKLFDFSNPLTLPLKEIKEIRLLDNDEIIIGWFDDETLQMKGVKKERVPEYFEDGSMRMNIVNETPMERQIKINI
;
A
#
# COMPACT_ATOMS: atom_id res chain seq x y z
N MET A 1 23.18 12.02 2.64
CA MET A 1 22.23 11.45 1.66
C MET A 1 20.86 11.57 2.27
N ASN A 2 19.98 12.40 1.71
CA ASN A 2 18.63 12.56 2.25
C ASN A 2 17.73 11.53 1.56
N SER A 3 17.11 10.64 2.34
CA SER A 3 16.13 9.67 1.85
C SER A 3 14.74 10.32 1.79
N TYR A 4 13.88 9.81 0.92
CA TYR A 4 12.48 10.24 0.81
C TYR A 4 11.58 9.62 1.89
N SER A 5 12.08 8.66 2.68
CA SER A 5 11.38 7.99 3.78
C SER A 5 12.09 8.24 5.13
N PRO A 6 11.36 8.54 6.22
CA PRO A 6 11.94 8.60 7.56
C PRO A 6 12.22 7.17 8.09
N GLY A 7 13.46 6.89 8.52
CA GLY A 7 13.87 5.62 9.14
C GLY A 7 15.13 4.99 8.53
N GLU A 8 15.84 4.16 9.29
CA GLU A 8 16.96 3.33 8.78
C GLU A 8 16.49 2.18 7.89
N ASP A 9 15.21 1.80 7.99
CA ASP A 9 14.60 0.75 7.19
C ASP A 9 14.15 1.30 5.83
N GLY A 10 14.95 0.99 4.79
CA GLY A 10 14.77 1.44 3.42
C GLY A 10 13.44 1.04 2.80
N PHE A 11 12.41 1.87 2.99
CA PHE A 11 11.16 1.77 2.26
C PHE A 11 11.41 2.11 0.78
N ILE A 12 11.18 1.12 -0.09
CA ILE A 12 11.41 1.23 -1.54
C ILE A 12 10.07 1.45 -2.22
N TRP A 13 9.92 2.61 -2.85
CA TRP A 13 8.70 2.94 -3.59
C TRP A 13 8.77 2.30 -4.97
N THR A 14 7.68 1.67 -5.38
CA THR A 14 7.57 1.03 -6.70
C THR A 14 6.49 1.67 -7.56
N ASN A 15 5.56 2.40 -6.95
CA ASN A 15 4.52 3.17 -7.64
C ASN A 15 4.11 4.39 -6.82
N PHE A 16 3.58 5.43 -7.46
CA PHE A 16 3.12 6.64 -6.80
C PHE A 16 1.95 7.31 -7.53
N HIS A 17 1.09 7.98 -6.77
CA HIS A 17 -0.05 8.74 -7.25
C HIS A 17 -0.17 10.04 -6.46
N LEU A 18 -0.09 11.17 -7.15
CA LEU A 18 -0.25 12.49 -6.54
C LEU A 18 -1.75 12.86 -6.48
N SER A 19 -2.19 13.47 -5.38
CA SER A 19 -3.57 13.95 -5.25
C SER A 19 -3.88 15.07 -6.27
N PRO A 20 -5.14 15.30 -6.65
CA PRO A 20 -5.50 16.27 -7.69
C PRO A 20 -4.93 17.69 -7.47
N LYS A 21 -4.90 18.19 -6.22
CA LYS A 21 -4.29 19.48 -5.85
C LYS A 21 -2.79 19.42 -5.59
N GLY A 22 -2.16 18.25 -5.71
CA GLY A 22 -0.72 18.11 -5.55
C GLY A 22 -0.21 18.13 -4.12
N LYS A 23 -1.09 18.00 -3.12
CA LYS A 23 -0.74 18.17 -1.70
C LYS A 23 -0.38 16.88 -0.98
N ILE A 24 -0.84 15.74 -1.49
CA ILE A 24 -0.59 14.43 -0.87
C ILE A 24 -0.03 13.50 -1.93
N LEU A 25 1.07 12.85 -1.59
CA LEU A 25 1.66 11.80 -2.40
C LEU A 25 1.34 10.45 -1.79
N ALA A 26 0.57 9.62 -2.51
CA ALA A 26 0.41 8.21 -2.18
C ALA A 26 1.50 7.41 -2.89
N THR A 27 2.12 6.49 -2.17
CA THR A 27 3.18 5.62 -2.69
C THR A 27 2.84 4.18 -2.34
N LEU A 28 3.03 3.26 -3.28
CA LEU A 28 3.03 1.83 -3.03
C LEU A 28 4.49 1.37 -3.00
N GLY A 29 4.85 0.58 -2.00
CA GLY A 29 6.21 0.11 -1.86
C GLY A 29 6.33 -1.01 -0.85
N CYS A 30 7.55 -1.44 -0.59
CA CYS A 30 7.84 -2.46 0.41
C CYS A 30 9.11 -2.15 1.20
N TYR A 31 9.26 -2.80 2.33
CA TYR A 31 10.52 -2.87 3.06
C TYR A 31 11.21 -4.16 2.65
N TRP A 32 12.34 -4.09 1.94
CA TRP A 32 13.14 -5.27 1.58
C TRP A 32 12.33 -6.47 1.05
N ALA A 33 11.47 -6.22 0.06
CA ALA A 33 10.54 -7.18 -0.57
C ALA A 33 9.31 -7.61 0.25
N CYS A 34 9.22 -7.34 1.57
CA CYS A 34 8.02 -7.58 2.39
C CYS A 34 8.15 -6.91 3.78
N PRO A 35 7.12 -6.23 4.30
CA PRO A 35 5.75 -6.12 3.79
C PRO A 35 5.57 -5.04 2.71
N THR A 36 4.59 -5.27 1.82
CA THR A 36 4.09 -4.23 0.91
C THR A 36 3.09 -3.35 1.67
N VAL A 37 3.26 -2.03 1.56
CA VAL A 37 2.40 -1.04 2.21
C VAL A 37 2.16 0.15 1.27
N ILE A 38 1.11 0.90 1.54
CA ILE A 38 0.91 2.21 0.95
C ILE A 38 1.29 3.28 1.98
N LYS A 39 2.18 4.20 1.62
CA LYS A 39 2.50 5.37 2.44
C LYS A 39 2.00 6.65 1.82
N LEU A 40 1.45 7.51 2.66
CA LEU A 40 0.95 8.84 2.32
C LEU A 40 1.93 9.87 2.89
N PHE A 41 2.38 10.78 2.04
CA PHE A 41 3.31 11.86 2.41
C PHE A 41 2.69 13.23 2.14
N ASP A 42 3.00 14.19 3.00
CA ASP A 42 2.74 15.61 2.73
C ASP A 42 3.67 16.07 1.61
N PHE A 43 3.05 16.50 0.51
CA PHE A 43 3.74 16.94 -0.70
C PHE A 43 3.60 18.45 -0.93
N SER A 44 3.15 19.20 0.08
CA SER A 44 3.01 20.65 0.00
C SER A 44 4.34 21.39 -0.16
N ASN A 45 5.46 20.76 0.25
CA ASN A 45 6.82 21.27 0.05
C ASN A 45 7.78 20.14 -0.35
N PRO A 46 7.74 19.68 -1.62
CA PRO A 46 8.39 18.45 -2.04
C PRO A 46 9.93 18.52 -2.09
N LEU A 47 10.50 19.72 -1.95
CA LEU A 47 11.95 19.95 -1.94
C LEU A 47 12.55 19.83 -0.53
N THR A 48 11.71 19.76 0.52
CA THR A 48 12.18 19.63 1.89
C THR A 48 12.15 18.15 2.29
N LEU A 49 13.32 17.55 2.36
CA LEU A 49 13.49 16.14 2.69
C LEU A 49 13.93 15.93 4.15
N PRO A 50 13.53 14.82 4.80
CA PRO A 50 12.60 13.80 4.29
C PRO A 50 11.17 14.31 4.19
N LEU A 51 10.37 13.74 3.29
CA LEU A 51 8.94 14.07 3.24
C LEU A 51 8.26 13.62 4.54
N LYS A 52 7.31 14.42 5.01
CA LYS A 52 6.55 14.11 6.22
C LYS A 52 5.54 13.01 5.94
N GLU A 53 5.69 11.87 6.60
CA GLU A 53 4.69 10.80 6.54
C GLU A 53 3.40 11.25 7.25
N ILE A 54 2.26 11.08 6.57
CA ILE A 54 0.92 11.34 7.09
C ILE A 54 0.32 10.05 7.64
N LYS A 55 0.42 8.95 6.88
CA LYS A 55 -0.24 7.69 7.20
C LYS A 55 0.35 6.50 6.43
N GLU A 56 0.40 5.35 7.08
CA GLU A 56 0.64 4.05 6.46
C GLU A 56 -0.68 3.27 6.36
N ILE A 57 -0.92 2.65 5.20
CA ILE A 57 -2.07 1.81 4.90
C ILE A 57 -1.55 0.41 4.61
N ARG A 58 -1.97 -0.55 5.44
CA ARG A 58 -1.75 -1.97 5.16
C ARG A 58 -2.71 -2.46 4.09
N LEU A 59 -2.18 -3.27 3.20
CA LEU A 59 -2.95 -4.00 2.20
C LEU A 59 -3.70 -5.15 2.90
N LEU A 60 -4.88 -5.52 2.42
CA LEU A 60 -5.60 -6.71 2.86
C LEU A 60 -4.99 -7.98 2.25
N ASP A 61 -4.46 -7.86 1.03
CA ASP A 61 -3.63 -8.89 0.37
C ASP A 61 -2.56 -8.23 -0.51
N ASN A 62 -1.50 -8.97 -0.85
CA ASN A 62 -0.32 -8.41 -1.53
C ASN A 62 -0.58 -7.91 -2.97
N ASP A 63 -1.76 -8.16 -3.53
CA ASP A 63 -2.14 -7.75 -4.88
C ASP A 63 -3.00 -6.47 -4.93
N GLU A 64 -3.21 -5.83 -3.78
CA GLU A 64 -3.85 -4.51 -3.77
C GLU A 64 -2.97 -3.45 -4.43
N ILE A 65 -3.59 -2.66 -5.32
CA ILE A 65 -2.96 -1.55 -6.01
C ILE A 65 -3.76 -0.27 -5.85
N ILE A 66 -3.05 0.86 -6.00
CA ILE A 66 -3.66 2.18 -6.10
C ILE A 66 -4.24 2.33 -7.51
N ILE A 67 -5.53 2.69 -7.62
CA ILE A 67 -6.12 3.12 -8.89
C ILE A 67 -5.79 4.60 -9.11
N GLY A 68 -5.91 5.40 -8.06
CA GLY A 68 -5.68 6.83 -8.06
C GLY A 68 -6.44 7.49 -6.93
N TRP A 69 -6.80 8.75 -7.15
CA TRP A 69 -7.53 9.58 -6.21
C TRP A 69 -8.93 9.85 -6.74
N PHE A 70 -9.96 9.64 -5.90
CA PHE A 70 -11.32 10.05 -6.22
C PHE A 70 -11.46 11.57 -6.10
N ASP A 71 -10.90 12.12 -5.02
CA ASP A 71 -10.78 13.54 -4.73
C ASP A 71 -9.46 13.79 -3.97
N ASP A 72 -9.25 15.00 -3.45
CA ASP A 72 -8.02 15.35 -2.75
C ASP A 72 -7.77 14.61 -1.44
N GLU A 73 -8.77 13.95 -0.87
CA GLU A 73 -8.71 13.32 0.45
C GLU A 73 -9.06 11.82 0.38
N THR A 74 -9.52 11.32 -0.77
CA THR A 74 -10.06 9.97 -0.90
C THR A 74 -9.24 9.17 -1.90
N LEU A 75 -8.46 8.22 -1.39
CA LEU A 75 -7.65 7.31 -2.20
C LEU A 75 -8.50 6.11 -2.66
N GLN A 76 -8.44 5.78 -3.94
CA GLN A 76 -9.11 4.62 -4.53
C GLN A 76 -8.13 3.47 -4.74
N MET A 77 -8.54 2.29 -4.31
CA MET A 77 -7.72 1.07 -4.35
C MET A 77 -8.55 -0.09 -4.88
N LYS A 78 -7.88 -1.03 -5.56
CA LYS A 78 -8.46 -2.30 -5.96
C LYS A 78 -7.55 -3.45 -5.56
N GLY A 79 -8.14 -4.62 -5.34
CA GLY A 79 -7.39 -5.85 -5.08
C GLY A 79 -8.30 -7.05 -5.22
N VAL A 80 -7.85 -8.18 -4.69
CA VAL A 80 -8.63 -9.42 -4.70
C VAL A 80 -8.70 -9.97 -3.28
N LYS A 81 -9.90 -10.27 -2.80
CA LYS A 81 -10.08 -10.95 -1.52
C LYS A 81 -9.90 -12.44 -1.77
N LYS A 82 -8.86 -13.03 -1.19
CA LYS A 82 -8.57 -14.47 -1.33
C LYS A 82 -9.01 -15.21 -0.08
N GLU A 83 -9.93 -16.14 -0.26
CA GLU A 83 -10.28 -17.09 0.79
C GLU A 83 -9.33 -18.28 0.70
N ARG A 84 -8.66 -18.57 1.81
CA ARG A 84 -7.63 -19.60 1.88
C ARG A 84 -8.03 -20.67 2.90
N VAL A 85 -7.91 -21.93 2.51
CA VAL A 85 -8.11 -23.08 3.40
C VAL A 85 -6.84 -23.91 3.47
N PRO A 86 -6.51 -24.49 4.64
CA PRO A 86 -5.41 -25.43 4.74
C PRO A 86 -5.80 -26.76 4.11
N GLU A 87 -4.91 -27.29 3.26
CA GLU A 87 -4.90 -28.69 2.83
C GLU A 87 -3.74 -29.39 3.52
N TYR A 88 -4.02 -30.53 4.15
CA TYR A 88 -3.05 -31.34 4.87
C TYR A 88 -2.74 -32.61 4.06
N PHE A 89 -1.46 -32.91 3.88
CA PHE A 89 -1.00 -34.08 3.16
C PHE A 89 -0.61 -35.22 4.12
N GLU A 90 -0.55 -36.45 3.61
CA GLU A 90 -0.24 -37.64 4.42
C GLU A 90 1.17 -37.61 5.05
N ASP A 91 2.10 -36.87 4.44
CA ASP A 91 3.45 -36.65 4.97
C ASP A 91 3.50 -35.61 6.12
N GLY A 92 2.34 -35.08 6.52
CA GLY A 92 2.20 -34.07 7.56
C GLY A 92 2.48 -32.64 7.08
N SER A 93 2.79 -32.43 5.80
CA SER A 93 2.91 -31.09 5.23
C SER A 93 1.54 -30.42 5.07
N MET A 94 1.54 -29.09 5.06
CA MET A 94 0.34 -28.27 4.88
C MET A 94 0.56 -27.23 3.78
N ARG A 95 -0.43 -27.03 2.92
CA ARG A 95 -0.46 -25.95 1.94
C ARG A 95 -1.73 -25.12 2.12
N MET A 96 -1.60 -23.81 1.97
CA MET A 96 -2.76 -22.93 1.85
C MET A 96 -3.26 -22.93 0.41
N ASN A 97 -4.49 -23.38 0.20
CA ASN A 97 -5.16 -23.32 -1.10
C ASN A 97 -6.10 -22.12 -1.17
N ILE A 98 -6.04 -21.41 -2.29
CA ILE A 98 -7.04 -20.38 -2.61
C ILE A 98 -8.28 -21.12 -3.12
N VAL A 99 -9.40 -20.96 -2.43
CA VAL A 99 -10.68 -21.59 -2.78
C VAL A 99 -11.64 -20.61 -3.45
N ASN A 100 -11.43 -19.32 -3.24
CA ASN A 100 -12.25 -18.27 -3.84
C ASN A 100 -11.45 -16.97 -3.96
N GLU A 101 -11.73 -16.22 -5.02
CA GLU A 101 -11.16 -14.92 -5.32
C GLU A 101 -12.29 -13.95 -5.68
N THR A 102 -12.49 -12.93 -4.86
CA THR A 102 -13.51 -11.90 -5.10
C THR A 102 -12.83 -10.56 -5.37
N PRO A 103 -12.97 -9.98 -6.57
CA PRO A 103 -12.49 -8.62 -6.84
C PRO A 103 -13.08 -7.64 -5.83
N MET A 104 -12.26 -6.72 -5.35
CA MET A 104 -12.70 -5.68 -4.44
C MET A 104 -12.20 -4.31 -4.87
N GLU A 105 -13.02 -3.31 -4.62
CA GLU A 105 -12.64 -1.91 -4.65
C GLU A 105 -12.93 -1.30 -3.29
N ARG A 106 -12.01 -0.49 -2.79
CA ARG A 106 -12.22 0.25 -1.54
C ARG A 106 -11.69 1.67 -1.66
N GLN A 107 -12.36 2.56 -0.95
CA GLN A 107 -11.97 3.95 -0.82
C GLN A 107 -11.53 4.22 0.60
N ILE A 108 -10.41 4.92 0.74
CA ILE A 108 -9.88 5.31 2.04
C ILE A 108 -9.89 6.83 2.10
N LYS A 109 -10.76 7.37 2.95
CA LYS A 109 -10.73 8.79 3.29
C LYS A 109 -9.57 9.06 4.24
N ILE A 110 -8.75 10.02 3.88
CA ILE A 110 -7.63 10.52 4.66
C ILE A 110 -8.17 11.75 5.40
N ASN A 111 -8.49 11.59 6.68
CA ASN A 111 -8.85 12.72 7.53
C ASN A 111 -7.54 13.41 7.94
N ILE A 112 -7.24 14.56 7.35
CA ILE A 112 -6.00 15.33 7.57
C ILE A 112 -6.37 16.66 8.21
#